data_AF-A0A925AFK0-F1
#
_entry.id   AF-A0A925AFK0-F1
#
_cell.length_a   1.000
_cell.length_b   1.000
_cell.length_c   1.000
_cell.angle_alpha   90.00
_cell.angle_beta   90.00
_cell.angle_gamma   90.00
#
_symmetry.space_group_name_H-M   'P 1'
#
loop_
_entity.id
_entity.type
_entity.pdbx_description
1 polymer ?
#
loop_
_entity_poly.entity_id
_entity_poly.type
_entity_poly.pdbx_seq_one_letter_code
_entity_poly.pdbx_strand_id
1 'polypeptide(L)'
;MQKTKIHDLRTILNAILWMVRTGTQWRNLDSRYPKWQSIYYHFYRWSRNGTLRSNADELLRSVRKRRHSRPVENINGALNRLVRLKAGREALPSLICVDR
;
A
#
# COMPACT_ATOMS: atom_id res chain seq x y z
N MET A 1 -18.96 15.57 -28.85
CA MET A 1 -19.26 15.38 -27.40
C MET A 1 -18.86 13.97 -26.99
N GLN A 2 -17.92 13.80 -26.05
CA GLN A 2 -17.55 12.46 -25.54
C GLN A 2 -18.64 12.00 -24.56
N LYS A 3 -19.29 10.87 -24.83
CA LYS A 3 -20.26 10.25 -23.91
C LYS A 3 -19.55 9.95 -22.58
N THR A 4 -20.08 10.42 -21.46
CA THR A 4 -19.57 10.12 -20.11
C THR A 4 -19.87 8.66 -19.78
N LYS A 5 -18.94 7.76 -20.13
CA LYS A 5 -18.98 6.38 -19.63
C LYS A 5 -18.73 6.42 -18.12
N ILE A 6 -19.62 5.82 -17.34
CA ILE A 6 -19.40 5.56 -15.92
C ILE A 6 -18.28 4.51 -15.86
N HIS A 7 -17.08 4.95 -15.49
CA HIS A 7 -15.94 4.05 -15.30
C HIS A 7 -15.96 3.53 -13.87
N ASP A 8 -15.74 2.22 -13.71
CA ASP A 8 -15.58 1.62 -12.39
C ASP A 8 -14.43 2.30 -11.64
N LEU A 9 -14.66 2.66 -10.38
CA LEU A 9 -13.70 3.37 -9.54
C LEU A 9 -12.40 2.58 -9.39
N ARG A 10 -12.47 1.25 -9.40
CA ARG A 10 -11.30 0.37 -9.36
C ARG A 10 -10.41 0.56 -10.60
N THR A 11 -11.00 0.75 -11.77
CA THR A 11 -10.25 0.97 -13.01
C THR A 11 -9.49 2.30 -12.96
N ILE A 12 -10.13 3.34 -12.42
CA ILE A 12 -9.51 4.66 -12.22
C ILE A 12 -8.36 4.56 -11.21
N LEU A 13 -8.58 3.91 -10.08
CA LEU A 13 -7.55 3.69 -9.06
C LEU A 13 -6.36 2.90 -9.62
N ASN A 14 -6.62 1.84 -10.38
CA ASN A 14 -5.58 1.04 -11.02
C ASN A 14 -4.74 1.87 -12.01
N ALA A 15 -5.36 2.79 -12.76
CA ALA A 15 -4.65 3.69 -13.67
C ALA A 15 -3.72 4.66 -12.90
N ILE A 16 -4.22 5.23 -11.80
CA ILE A 16 -3.41 6.10 -10.92
C ILE A 16 -2.21 5.33 -10.35
N LEU A 17 -2.45 4.13 -9.80
CA LEU A 17 -1.40 3.28 -9.25
C LEU A 17 -0.36 2.86 -10.29
N TRP A 18 -0.80 2.60 -11.53
CA TRP A 18 0.11 2.28 -12.62
C TRP A 18 1.02 3.47 -12.97
N MET A 19 0.47 4.70 -13.02
CA MET A 19 1.29 5.87 -13.28
C MET A 19 2.26 6.18 -12.15
N VAL A 20 1.83 6.08 -10.89
CA VAL A 20 2.72 6.27 -9.73
C VAL A 20 3.85 5.24 -9.73
N ARG A 21 3.58 4.00 -10.13
CA ARG A 21 4.60 2.94 -10.22
C ARG A 21 5.57 3.10 -11.38
N THR A 22 5.13 3.64 -12.52
CA THR A 22 5.97 3.78 -13.72
C THR A 22 6.67 5.14 -13.81
N GLY A 23 6.17 6.17 -13.11
CA GLY A 23 6.68 7.54 -13.21
C GLY A 23 6.34 8.23 -14.54
N THR A 24 5.44 7.66 -15.33
CA THR A 24 5.08 8.14 -16.66
C THR A 24 4.25 9.42 -16.60
N GLN A 25 4.39 10.30 -17.60
CA GLN A 25 3.55 11.50 -17.74
C GLN A 25 2.07 11.13 -17.98
N TRP A 26 1.15 11.96 -17.47
CA TRP A 26 -0.30 11.76 -17.60
C TRP A 26 -0.80 11.55 -19.03
N ARG A 27 -0.15 12.19 -20.02
CA ARG A 27 -0.51 12.08 -21.44
C ARG A 27 -0.09 10.76 -22.08
N ASN A 28 0.89 10.07 -21.50
CA ASN A 28 1.43 8.80 -21.97
C ASN A 28 0.81 7.61 -21.23
N LEU A 29 -0.44 7.76 -20.79
CA LEU A 29 -1.17 6.69 -20.14
C LEU A 29 -1.42 5.53 -21.13
N ASP A 30 -1.22 4.31 -20.65
CA ASP A 30 -1.51 3.08 -21.40
C ASP A 30 -2.95 3.08 -21.93
N SER A 31 -3.12 2.70 -23.20
CA SER A 31 -4.39 2.72 -23.93
C SER A 31 -5.46 1.79 -23.34
N ARG A 32 -5.07 0.85 -22.46
CA ARG A 32 -6.01 0.00 -21.72
C ARG A 32 -6.88 0.75 -20.72
N TYR A 33 -6.48 1.97 -20.34
CA TYR A 33 -7.20 2.77 -19.34
C TYR A 33 -8.10 3.83 -20.00
N PRO A 34 -9.10 4.35 -19.25
CA PRO A 34 -9.87 5.51 -19.68
C PRO A 34 -9.00 6.71 -20.03
N LYS A 35 -9.58 7.69 -20.72
CA LYS A 35 -8.86 8.92 -21.06
C LYS A 35 -8.28 9.58 -19.81
N TRP A 36 -7.03 10.03 -19.92
CA TRP A 36 -6.28 10.60 -18.82
C TRP A 36 -6.99 11.79 -18.15
N GLN A 37 -7.80 12.56 -18.88
CA GLN A 37 -8.56 13.69 -18.31
C GLN A 37 -9.56 13.23 -17.25
N SER A 38 -10.25 12.11 -17.48
CA SER A 38 -11.20 11.54 -16.53
C SER A 38 -10.46 11.06 -15.28
N ILE A 39 -9.34 10.37 -15.45
CA ILE A 39 -8.55 9.87 -14.31
C ILE A 39 -7.98 11.03 -13.49
N TYR A 40 -7.46 12.06 -14.18
CA TYR A 40 -6.95 13.26 -13.53
C TYR A 40 -8.02 14.00 -12.73
N TYR A 41 -9.25 14.07 -13.24
CA TYR A 41 -10.38 14.65 -12.50
C TYR A 41 -10.62 13.94 -11.16
N HIS A 42 -10.65 12.61 -11.16
CA HIS A 42 -10.81 11.82 -9.94
C HIS A 42 -9.60 11.95 -9.02
N PHE A 43 -8.38 11.89 -9.57
CA PHE A 43 -7.14 12.09 -8.81
C PHE A 43 -7.13 13.45 -8.10
N TYR A 44 -7.42 14.53 -8.83
CA TYR A 44 -7.46 15.89 -8.27
C TYR A 44 -8.51 16.02 -7.16
N ARG A 45 -9.72 15.53 -7.40
CA ARG A 45 -10.80 15.51 -6.40
C ARG A 45 -10.38 14.73 -5.15
N TRP A 46 -9.79 13.55 -5.32
CA TRP A 46 -9.40 12.67 -4.22
C TRP A 46 -8.13 13.11 -3.48
N SER A 47 -7.28 13.88 -4.15
CA SER A 47 -6.11 14.48 -3.51
C SER A 47 -6.53 15.60 -2.57
N ARG A 48 -7.54 16.40 -2.96
CA ARG A 48 -8.03 17.52 -2.15
C ARG A 48 -8.86 17.10 -0.95
N ASN A 49 -9.64 16.03 -1.07
CA ASN A 49 -10.50 15.55 0.01
C ASN A 49 -9.80 14.53 0.94
N GLY A 50 -8.54 14.18 0.67
CA GLY A 50 -7.77 13.20 1.47
C GLY A 50 -8.16 11.73 1.25
N THR A 51 -9.10 11.42 0.36
CA THR A 51 -9.53 10.04 0.08
C THR A 51 -8.37 9.17 -0.39
N LEU A 52 -7.47 9.70 -1.23
CA LEU A 52 -6.28 8.94 -1.66
C LEU A 52 -5.38 8.52 -0.49
N ARG A 53 -5.19 9.43 0.48
CA ARG A 53 -4.39 9.16 1.67
C ARG A 53 -5.06 8.13 2.57
N SER A 54 -6.35 8.28 2.83
CA SER A 54 -7.12 7.32 3.63
C SER A 54 -7.07 5.92 3.04
N ASN A 55 -7.29 5.80 1.72
CA ASN A 55 -7.26 4.52 1.02
C ASN A 55 -5.85 3.90 1.03
N ALA A 56 -4.81 4.72 0.84
CA ALA A 56 -3.43 4.26 0.92
C ALA A 56 -3.07 3.76 2.33
N ASP A 57 -3.46 4.49 3.37
CA ASP A 57 -3.24 4.11 4.77
C ASP A 57 -3.94 2.78 5.11
N GLU A 58 -5.18 2.60 4.64
CA GLU A 58 -5.92 1.35 4.83
C GLU A 58 -5.27 0.15 4.12
N LEU A 59 -4.81 0.34 2.88
CA LEU A 59 -4.06 -0.68 2.15
C LEU A 59 -2.76 -1.03 2.88
N LEU A 60 -2.03 -0.03 3.38
CA LEU A 60 -0.81 -0.25 4.16
C LEU A 60 -1.11 -0.99 5.47
N ARG A 61 -2.18 -0.65 6.20
CA ARG A 61 -2.62 -1.40 7.39
C ARG A 61 -2.88 -2.86 7.04
N SER A 62 -3.58 -3.11 5.93
CA SER A 62 -3.88 -4.47 5.46
C SER A 62 -2.63 -5.25 5.07
N VAL A 63 -1.68 -4.62 4.39
CA VAL A 63 -0.38 -5.24 4.02
C VAL A 63 0.46 -5.52 5.25
N ARG A 64 0.51 -4.58 6.22
CA ARG A 64 1.20 -4.77 7.50
C ARG A 64 0.62 -5.96 8.24
N LYS A 65 -0.72 -6.05 8.39
CA LYS A 65 -1.39 -7.19 9.04
C LYS A 65 -0.98 -8.53 8.41
N ARG A 66 -0.97 -8.62 7.07
CA ARG A 66 -0.52 -9.83 6.35
C ARG A 66 0.97 -10.13 6.55
N ARG A 67 1.83 -9.11 6.65
CA ARG A 67 3.26 -9.29 6.93
C ARG A 67 3.52 -9.72 8.36
N HIS A 68 2.79 -9.19 9.35
CA HIS A 68 2.89 -9.63 10.74
C HIS A 68 2.41 -11.08 10.94
N SER A 69 1.56 -11.61 10.06
CA SER A 69 1.23 -13.04 10.03
C SER A 69 2.36 -13.94 9.49
N ARG A 70 3.44 -13.37 8.93
CA ARG A 70 4.66 -14.09 8.56
C ARG A 70 5.76 -13.68 9.54
N PRO A 71 6.16 -14.54 10.49
CA PRO A 71 7.22 -14.18 11.40
C PRO A 71 8.52 -14.04 10.60
N VAL A 72 8.98 -12.80 10.40
CA VAL A 72 10.36 -12.55 9.99
C VAL A 72 11.20 -12.63 11.25
N GLU A 73 11.64 -13.84 11.60
CA GLU A 73 12.73 -13.97 12.55
C GLU A 73 13.96 -13.35 11.88
N ASN A 74 14.24 -12.07 12.17
CA ASN A 74 15.51 -11.48 11.78
C ASN A 74 16.62 -12.11 12.63
N ILE A 75 17.87 -12.13 12.11
CA ILE A 75 19.00 -12.80 12.77
C ILE A 75 19.12 -12.37 14.24
N ASN A 76 18.91 -11.08 14.54
CA ASN A 76 18.92 -10.54 15.89
C ASN A 76 17.80 -11.11 16.78
N GLY A 77 16.61 -11.33 16.24
CA GLY A 77 15.48 -11.94 16.94
C GLY A 77 15.71 -13.42 17.24
N ALA A 78 16.28 -14.16 16.27
CA ALA A 78 16.65 -15.56 16.47
C ALA A 78 17.78 -15.71 17.52
N LEU A 79 18.83 -14.88 17.42
CA LEU A 79 19.92 -14.85 18.39
C LEU A 79 19.42 -14.50 19.80
N ASN A 80 18.60 -13.47 19.94
CA ASN A 80 18.03 -13.09 21.24
C ASN A 80 17.13 -14.18 21.84
N ARG A 81 16.36 -14.91 21.01
CA ARG A 81 15.59 -16.07 21.48
C ARG A 81 16.51 -17.17 21.97
N LEU A 82 17.53 -17.54 21.19
CA LEU A 82 18.49 -18.58 21.54
C LEU A 82 19.25 -18.26 22.83
N VAL A 83 19.70 -17.02 22.99
CA VAL A 83 20.38 -16.56 24.20
C VAL A 83 19.48 -16.69 25.44
N ARG A 84 18.18 -16.38 25.32
CA ARG A 84 17.23 -16.46 26.43
C ARG A 84 16.84 -17.90 26.79
N LEU A 85 16.62 -18.76 25.80
CA LEU A 85 16.35 -20.18 26.01
C LEU A 85 17.52 -20.87 26.72
N LYS A 86 18.77 -20.57 26.32
CA LYS A 86 19.97 -21.06 27.02
C LYS A 86 20.09 -20.55 28.46
N ALA A 87 19.54 -19.37 28.75
CA ALA A 87 19.53 -18.77 30.08
C ALA A 87 18.30 -19.18 30.92
N GLY A 88 17.48 -20.14 30.47
CA GLY A 88 16.27 -20.59 31.19
C GLY A 88 15.16 -19.53 31.30
N ARG A 89 15.21 -18.48 30.47
CA ARG A 89 14.22 -17.39 30.46
C ARG A 89 13.27 -17.54 29.28
N GLU A 90 12.01 -17.15 29.49
CA GLU A 90 11.02 -17.14 28.41
C GLU A 90 11.44 -16.21 27.26
N ALA A 91 11.12 -16.64 26.04
CA ALA A 91 11.39 -15.88 24.83
C ALA A 91 10.64 -14.54 24.87
N LEU A 92 11.31 -13.45 24.49
CA LEU A 92 10.60 -12.16 24.37
C LEU A 92 9.49 -12.30 23.32
N PRO A 93 8.30 -11.71 23.56
CA PRO A 93 7.34 -11.45 22.49
C PRO A 93 8.11 -10.77 21.36
N SER A 94 7.94 -11.28 20.13
CA SER A 94 8.66 -10.73 18.98
C SER A 94 8.53 -9.21 18.99
N LEU A 95 9.66 -8.51 19.13
CA LEU A 95 9.74 -7.07 19.36
C LEU A 95 9.30 -6.21 18.15
N ILE A 96 8.51 -6.80 17.25
CA ILE A 96 7.92 -6.14 16.08
C ILE A 96 6.50 -5.71 16.44
N CYS A 97 6.39 -4.96 17.52
CA CYS A 97 5.37 -3.93 17.70
C CYS A 97 6.11 -2.73 18.30
N VAL A 98 6.91 -2.05 17.47
CA VAL A 98 7.16 -0.62 17.70
C VAL A 98 5.88 0.09 17.26
N ASP A 99 4.87 0.07 18.13
CA ASP A 99 3.86 1.12 18.11
C ASP A 99 4.56 2.39 18.62
N ARG A 100 4.37 3.46 17.83
CA ARG A 100 4.87 4.81 18.09
C ARG A 100 4.22 5.41 19.32
#